data_AF-A0A0R0I4S4-F1
#
_entry.id   AF-A0A0R0I4S4-F1
#
_cell.length_a   1.000
_cell.length_b   1.000
_cell.length_c   1.000
_cell.angle_alpha   90.00
_cell.angle_beta   90.00
_cell.angle_gamma   90.00
#
_symmetry.space_group_name_H-M   'P 1'
#
loop_
_entity.id
_entity.type
_entity.pdbx_description
1 polymer ?
#
loop_
_entity_poly.entity_id
_entity_poly.type
_entity_poly.pdbx_seq_one_letter_code
_entity_poly.pdbx_strand_id
1 'polypeptide(L)'
;MLRESKTIHLRRAVAASFFFATVSLSCLVLLGDVDSHRFLSSFHSSYSLSGFTRIFPSVYNDPVATSNEYPLEKILNDAAMKDRTVILTTLNEAWATPNSVIDLFLESFRIGDRTSTFLNHLVIIALDQKAFARCQVIHTHCFSLVSEEADFHEEAYFMTPRYLMMMWKRIDFLRTVLEMGYNFVFTDADIMWFRDPFPQFDLHADFQIACDHFTGGFDDVQNRPNGGFNYVKSNNRSIEFYKFWYSSRETYPGYHDQDVLNFIKGFKPSLYDACKLLLGYG
;
A
#
# COMPACT_ATOMS: atom_id res chain seq x y z
N MET A 1 55.60 30.62 26.48
CA MET A 1 54.12 30.67 26.36
C MET A 1 53.61 30.79 24.92
N LEU A 2 54.16 31.63 24.04
CA LEU A 2 53.63 31.79 22.66
C LEU A 2 53.86 30.60 21.71
N ARG A 3 54.91 29.79 21.97
CA ARG A 3 55.30 28.65 21.12
C ARG A 3 54.43 27.42 21.35
N GLU A 4 54.03 27.15 22.60
CA GLU A 4 53.18 26.01 22.97
C GLU A 4 51.74 26.16 22.47
N SER A 5 51.18 27.38 22.50
CA SER A 5 49.85 27.67 21.98
C SER A 5 49.74 27.36 20.49
N LYS A 6 50.74 27.76 19.68
CA LYS A 6 50.77 27.43 18.24
C LYS A 6 50.85 25.92 17.98
N THR A 7 51.61 25.19 18.80
CA THR A 7 51.70 23.72 18.70
C THR A 7 50.38 23.03 19.05
N ILE A 8 49.63 23.55 20.02
CA ILE A 8 48.30 23.01 20.40
C ILE A 8 47.27 23.29 19.30
N HIS A 9 47.25 24.50 18.73
CA HIS A 9 46.36 24.82 17.62
C HIS A 9 46.67 23.99 16.36
N LEU A 10 47.95 23.78 16.05
CA LEU A 10 48.35 22.90 14.95
C LEU A 10 47.93 21.45 15.19
N ARG A 11 48.10 20.92 16.41
CA ARG A 11 47.65 19.56 16.76
C ARG A 11 46.13 19.40 16.65
N ARG A 12 45.35 20.41 17.08
CA ARG A 12 43.89 20.40 16.95
C ARG A 12 43.43 20.50 15.50
N ALA A 13 44.09 21.32 14.68
CA ALA A 13 43.80 21.42 13.26
C ALA A 13 44.10 20.10 12.53
N VAL A 14 45.25 19.49 12.81
CA VAL A 14 45.64 18.18 12.26
C VAL A 14 44.66 17.09 12.69
N ALA A 15 44.27 17.05 13.96
CA ALA A 15 43.26 16.09 14.46
C ALA A 15 41.89 16.29 13.78
N ALA A 16 41.45 17.53 13.59
CA ALA A 16 40.21 17.82 12.88
C ALA A 16 40.30 17.40 11.40
N SER A 17 41.41 17.65 10.72
CA SER A 17 41.63 17.19 9.34
C SER A 17 41.60 15.67 9.22
N PHE A 18 42.20 14.94 10.16
CA PHE A 18 42.10 13.48 10.18
C PHE A 18 40.67 13.01 10.42
N PHE A 19 39.93 13.65 11.33
CA PHE A 19 38.53 13.31 11.57
C PHE A 19 37.67 13.51 10.32
N PHE A 20 37.77 14.66 9.64
CA PHE A 20 37.03 14.91 8.40
C PHE A 20 37.45 13.97 7.27
N ALA A 21 38.74 13.63 7.15
CA ALA A 21 39.21 12.65 6.19
C ALA A 21 38.64 11.25 6.46
N THR A 22 38.58 10.82 7.73
CA THR A 22 37.99 9.52 8.10
C THR A 22 36.49 9.47 7.83
N VAL A 23 35.74 10.52 8.19
CA VAL A 23 34.30 10.60 7.92
C VAL A 23 34.02 10.62 6.42
N SER A 24 34.81 11.39 5.65
CA SER A 24 34.67 11.44 4.19
C SER A 24 35.01 10.10 3.53
N LEU A 25 36.04 9.39 4.00
CA LEU A 25 36.40 8.06 3.51
C LEU A 25 35.32 7.02 3.87
N SER A 26 34.76 7.07 5.08
CA SER A 26 33.63 6.22 5.47
C SER A 26 32.38 6.50 4.63
N CYS A 27 32.06 7.77 4.34
CA CYS A 27 30.98 8.12 3.41
C CYS A 27 31.24 7.62 1.99
N LEU A 28 32.48 7.69 1.49
CA LEU A 28 32.83 7.17 0.17
C LEU A 28 32.73 5.65 0.11
N VAL A 29 33.08 4.93 1.18
CA VAL A 29 32.90 3.47 1.25
C VAL A 29 31.42 3.11 1.29
N LEU A 30 30.59 3.82 2.06
CA LEU A 30 29.15 3.57 2.12
C LEU A 30 28.44 3.90 0.80
N LEU A 31 28.83 4.98 0.13
CA LEU A 31 28.30 5.33 -1.20
C LEU A 31 28.80 4.38 -2.28
N GLY A 32 30.07 3.95 -2.19
CA GLY A 32 30.64 2.94 -3.08
C GLY A 32 29.98 1.57 -2.94
N ASP A 33 29.54 1.19 -1.74
CA ASP A 33 28.82 -0.07 -1.49
C ASP A 33 27.41 -0.07 -2.11
N VAL A 34 26.74 1.10 -2.11
CA VAL A 34 25.46 1.30 -2.82
C VAL A 34 25.62 1.16 -4.33
N ASP A 35 26.74 1.64 -4.90
CA ASP A 35 27.06 1.46 -6.33
C ASP A 35 27.59 0.05 -6.65
N SER A 36 28.31 -0.60 -5.72
CA SER A 36 28.82 -1.96 -5.91
C SER A 36 27.69 -3.00 -5.86
N HIS A 37 26.64 -2.76 -5.06
CA HIS A 37 25.40 -3.56 -5.09
C HIS A 37 24.59 -3.36 -6.38
N ARG A 38 24.69 -2.18 -7.02
CA ARG A 38 24.12 -1.93 -8.36
C ARG A 38 24.96 -2.53 -9.49
N PHE A 39 26.27 -2.71 -9.28
CA PHE A 39 27.19 -3.28 -10.28
C PHE A 39 27.28 -4.81 -10.21
N LEU A 40 27.16 -5.42 -9.03
CA LEU A 40 27.16 -6.88 -8.85
C LEU A 40 25.89 -7.58 -9.32
N SER A 41 24.76 -6.86 -9.45
CA SER A 41 23.57 -7.39 -10.13
C SER A 41 23.68 -7.38 -11.66
N SER A 42 24.69 -6.71 -12.22
CA SER A 42 24.88 -6.55 -13.67
C SER A 42 25.86 -7.55 -14.31
N PHE A 43 26.52 -8.42 -13.54
CA PHE A 43 27.52 -9.37 -14.06
C PHE A 43 27.34 -10.80 -13.52
N HIS A 44 26.21 -11.42 -13.85
CA HIS A 44 26.13 -12.87 -13.96
C HIS A 44 25.36 -13.24 -15.24
N SER A 45 26.07 -13.20 -16.37
CA SER A 45 25.69 -14.00 -17.53
C SER A 45 26.94 -14.45 -18.28
N SER A 46 26.90 -15.71 -18.70
CA SER A 46 27.82 -16.41 -19.60
C SER A 46 29.21 -16.81 -19.10
N TYR A 47 29.25 -17.90 -18.34
CA TYR A 47 30.25 -18.96 -18.60
C TYR A 47 29.52 -20.15 -19.22
N SER A 48 29.67 -20.32 -20.54
CA SER A 48 29.38 -21.59 -21.21
C SER A 48 30.65 -22.06 -21.89
N LEU A 49 31.32 -23.04 -21.27
CA LEU A 49 32.30 -23.87 -21.94
C LEU A 49 31.66 -25.24 -22.16
N SER A 50 31.45 -25.52 -23.44
CA SER A 50 31.24 -26.80 -24.11
C SER A 50 31.34 -28.09 -23.28
N GLY A 51 30.29 -28.93 -23.40
CA GLY A 51 30.42 -30.38 -23.28
C GLY A 51 29.21 -31.05 -22.64
N PHE A 52 28.55 -31.91 -23.42
CA PHE A 52 27.50 -32.88 -23.10
C PHE A 52 26.06 -32.50 -23.51
N THR A 53 25.70 -33.06 -24.66
CA THR A 53 24.37 -33.40 -25.11
C THR A 53 23.56 -34.09 -24.01
N ARG A 54 22.51 -33.43 -23.52
CA ARG A 54 21.35 -34.10 -22.92
C ARG A 54 20.09 -33.51 -23.52
N ILE A 55 19.36 -34.39 -24.19
CA ILE A 55 18.02 -34.18 -24.73
C ILE A 55 17.12 -33.78 -23.56
N PHE A 56 16.62 -32.54 -23.56
CA PHE A 56 15.50 -32.11 -22.72
C PHE A 56 14.48 -31.43 -23.63
N PRO A 57 13.19 -31.81 -23.56
CA PRO A 57 12.16 -31.21 -24.38
C PRO A 57 12.01 -29.74 -23.99
N SER A 58 11.95 -28.88 -25.00
CA SER A 58 11.61 -27.47 -24.90
C SER A 58 10.33 -27.30 -24.08
N VAL A 59 10.47 -26.92 -22.81
CA VAL A 59 9.38 -26.30 -22.06
C VAL A 59 9.21 -24.92 -22.66
N TYR A 60 8.18 -24.80 -23.47
CA TYR A 60 7.62 -23.53 -23.89
C TYR A 60 7.33 -22.75 -22.60
N ASN A 61 8.08 -21.66 -22.36
CA ASN A 61 7.72 -20.71 -21.31
C ASN A 61 6.43 -20.02 -21.77
N ASP A 62 5.29 -20.63 -21.48
CA ASP A 62 4.01 -19.94 -21.57
C ASP A 62 4.05 -18.75 -20.60
N PRO A 63 3.59 -17.56 -21.01
CA PRO A 63 3.44 -16.46 -20.09
C PRO A 63 2.45 -16.89 -19.00
N VAL A 64 2.92 -16.86 -17.75
CA VAL A 64 2.11 -17.03 -16.54
C VAL A 64 0.86 -16.15 -16.65
N ALA A 65 -0.31 -16.74 -16.42
CA ALA A 65 -1.63 -16.23 -16.75
C ALA A 65 -1.80 -14.71 -16.54
N THR A 66 -2.11 -14.01 -17.64
CA THR A 66 -2.25 -12.54 -17.68
C THR A 66 -3.66 -12.04 -17.37
N SER A 67 -4.49 -12.86 -16.73
CA SER A 67 -5.90 -12.55 -16.49
C SER A 67 -6.41 -13.17 -15.20
N ASN A 68 -7.54 -12.66 -14.73
CA ASN A 68 -8.26 -13.23 -13.59
C ASN A 68 -8.67 -14.67 -13.89
N GLU A 69 -8.18 -15.61 -13.09
CA GLU A 69 -8.59 -17.02 -13.17
C GLU A 69 -10.06 -17.20 -12.77
N TYR A 70 -10.54 -16.38 -11.83
CA TYR A 70 -11.90 -16.43 -11.29
C TYR A 70 -12.57 -15.06 -11.31
N PRO A 71 -13.92 -15.01 -11.45
CA PRO A 71 -14.65 -13.77 -11.33
C PRO A 71 -14.51 -13.19 -9.92
N LEU A 72 -14.59 -11.85 -9.81
CA LEU A 72 -14.47 -11.14 -8.53
C LEU A 72 -15.41 -11.72 -7.47
N GLU A 73 -16.66 -12.04 -7.84
CA GLU A 73 -17.65 -12.59 -6.91
C GLU A 73 -17.18 -13.87 -6.21
N LYS A 74 -16.52 -14.76 -6.97
CA LYS A 74 -15.99 -16.01 -6.41
C LYS A 74 -14.85 -15.72 -5.43
N ILE A 75 -13.92 -14.84 -5.81
CA ILE A 75 -12.78 -14.47 -4.95
C ILE A 75 -13.26 -13.83 -3.65
N LEU A 76 -14.22 -12.89 -3.73
CA LEU A 76 -14.80 -12.25 -2.56
C LEU A 76 -15.56 -13.25 -1.68
N ASN A 77 -16.30 -14.18 -2.28
CA ASN A 77 -17.02 -15.21 -1.54
C ASN A 77 -16.07 -16.15 -0.78
N ASP A 78 -14.96 -16.56 -1.42
CA ASP A 78 -13.97 -17.45 -0.82
C ASP A 78 -13.19 -16.75 0.31
N ALA A 79 -12.95 -15.43 0.21
CA ALA A 79 -12.27 -14.63 1.22
C ALA A 79 -13.21 -14.10 2.33
N ALA A 80 -14.53 -14.17 2.17
CA ALA A 80 -15.47 -13.54 3.09
C ALA A 80 -15.46 -14.17 4.50
N MET A 81 -15.52 -13.31 5.50
CA MET A 81 -15.85 -13.67 6.88
C MET A 81 -17.34 -14.05 7.01
N LYS A 82 -17.73 -14.56 8.18
CA LYS A 82 -19.11 -15.02 8.46
C LYS A 82 -20.19 -13.95 8.22
N ASP A 83 -19.85 -12.69 8.45
CA ASP A 83 -20.72 -11.52 8.26
C ASP A 83 -20.60 -10.90 6.87
N ARG A 84 -19.95 -11.59 5.92
CA ARG A 84 -19.60 -11.10 4.58
C ARG A 84 -18.58 -9.95 4.55
N THR A 85 -17.80 -9.75 5.62
CA THR A 85 -16.67 -8.82 5.60
C THR A 85 -15.48 -9.42 4.84
N VAL A 86 -14.90 -8.64 3.93
CA VAL A 86 -13.61 -8.94 3.27
C VAL A 86 -12.57 -7.88 3.64
N ILE A 87 -11.29 -8.22 3.65
CA ILE A 87 -10.20 -7.26 3.81
C ILE A 87 -9.61 -6.99 2.43
N LEU A 88 -9.49 -5.73 2.05
CA LEU A 88 -9.06 -5.32 0.72
C LEU A 88 -7.81 -4.44 0.83
N THR A 89 -6.86 -4.67 -0.06
CA THR A 89 -5.72 -3.77 -0.27
C THR A 89 -5.45 -3.63 -1.76
N THR A 90 -4.83 -2.53 -2.17
CA THR A 90 -4.39 -2.33 -3.56
C THR A 90 -2.89 -2.48 -3.67
N LEU A 91 -2.42 -3.06 -4.77
CA LEU A 91 -1.01 -3.25 -5.07
C LEU A 91 -0.70 -2.79 -6.49
N ASN A 92 0.38 -2.03 -6.66
CA ASN A 92 0.98 -1.74 -7.97
C ASN A 92 2.45 -2.20 -7.99
N GLU A 93 3.08 -2.17 -9.16
CA GLU A 93 4.45 -2.64 -9.38
C GLU A 93 5.45 -1.97 -8.45
N ALA A 94 5.28 -0.67 -8.16
CA ALA A 94 6.19 0.09 -7.29
C ALA A 94 6.32 -0.54 -5.89
N TRP A 95 5.23 -1.14 -5.38
CA TRP A 95 5.18 -1.77 -4.06
C TRP A 95 5.20 -3.31 -4.11
N ALA A 96 5.35 -3.91 -5.31
CA ALA A 96 5.29 -5.36 -5.53
C ALA A 96 6.66 -6.02 -5.64
N THR A 97 7.76 -5.26 -5.54
CA THR A 97 9.11 -5.84 -5.64
C THR A 97 9.38 -6.83 -4.48
N PRO A 98 10.14 -7.91 -4.70
CA PRO A 98 10.48 -8.83 -3.60
C PRO A 98 11.24 -8.13 -2.47
N ASN A 99 10.92 -8.51 -1.23
CA ASN A 99 11.42 -7.91 0.00
C ASN A 99 11.09 -6.41 0.12
N SER A 100 9.90 -6.01 -0.33
CA SER A 100 9.41 -4.63 -0.25
C SER A 100 8.18 -4.49 0.66
N VAL A 101 7.45 -3.39 0.53
CA VAL A 101 6.31 -3.02 1.39
C VAL A 101 5.25 -4.11 1.44
N ILE A 102 4.93 -4.77 0.32
CA ILE A 102 3.92 -5.85 0.36
C ILE A 102 4.35 -7.04 1.22
N ASP A 103 5.64 -7.35 1.27
CA ASP A 103 6.13 -8.45 2.10
C ASP A 103 6.10 -8.08 3.58
N LEU A 104 6.41 -6.82 3.92
CA LEU A 104 6.27 -6.28 5.27
C LEU A 104 4.81 -6.23 5.71
N PHE A 105 3.91 -5.81 4.82
CA PHE A 105 2.47 -5.80 5.03
C PHE A 105 1.98 -7.19 5.43
N LEU A 106 2.24 -8.20 4.59
CA LEU A 106 1.85 -9.58 4.87
C LEU A 106 2.51 -10.12 6.15
N GLU A 107 3.78 -9.79 6.38
CA GLU A 107 4.47 -10.20 7.60
C GLU A 107 3.86 -9.60 8.85
N SER A 108 3.38 -8.35 8.80
CA SER A 108 2.70 -7.70 9.93
C SER A 108 1.49 -8.52 10.38
N PHE A 109 0.69 -9.04 9.45
CA PHE A 109 -0.41 -9.95 9.79
C PHE A 109 0.08 -11.24 10.44
N ARG A 110 1.18 -11.83 9.96
CA ARG A 110 1.73 -13.09 10.50
C ARG A 110 2.22 -12.94 11.93
N ILE A 111 2.87 -11.83 12.26
CA ILE A 111 3.50 -11.60 13.58
C ILE A 111 2.61 -10.85 14.56
N GLY A 112 1.56 -10.17 14.09
CA GLY A 112 0.65 -9.39 14.95
C GLY A 112 -0.21 -10.26 15.88
N ASP A 113 -0.67 -9.66 16.98
CA ASP A 113 -1.54 -10.33 17.95
C ASP A 113 -2.94 -10.56 17.35
N ARG A 114 -3.30 -11.83 17.13
CA ARG A 114 -4.59 -12.26 16.56
C ARG A 114 -4.89 -11.69 15.17
N THR A 115 -3.85 -11.41 14.38
CA THR A 115 -4.02 -10.90 13.01
C THR A 115 -3.79 -11.96 11.93
N SER A 116 -3.08 -13.05 12.22
CA SER A 116 -2.65 -14.01 11.20
C SER A 116 -3.79 -14.69 10.46
N THR A 117 -4.93 -14.90 11.13
CA THR A 117 -6.14 -15.47 10.52
C THR A 117 -6.76 -14.57 9.46
N PHE A 118 -6.51 -13.25 9.50
CA PHE A 118 -7.03 -12.30 8.53
C PHE A 118 -6.38 -12.40 7.15
N LEU A 119 -5.23 -13.07 7.03
CA LEU A 119 -4.65 -13.38 5.72
C LEU A 119 -5.62 -14.22 4.88
N ASN A 120 -6.40 -15.11 5.48
CA ASN A 120 -7.42 -15.89 4.75
C ASN A 120 -8.58 -15.02 4.23
N HIS A 121 -8.70 -13.79 4.73
CA HIS A 121 -9.77 -12.85 4.40
C HIS A 121 -9.29 -11.64 3.60
N LEU A 122 -7.98 -11.56 3.35
CA LEU A 122 -7.35 -10.53 2.55
C LEU A 122 -7.53 -10.83 1.07
N VAL A 123 -7.94 -9.83 0.29
CA VAL A 123 -7.90 -9.84 -1.18
C VAL A 123 -7.02 -8.69 -1.62
N ILE A 124 -5.99 -9.02 -2.41
CA ILE A 124 -5.08 -8.02 -2.99
C ILE A 124 -5.56 -7.67 -4.39
N ILE A 125 -5.87 -6.41 -4.59
CA ILE A 125 -6.33 -5.84 -5.86
C ILE A 125 -5.11 -5.28 -6.60
N ALA A 126 -4.64 -6.02 -7.59
CA ALA A 126 -3.51 -5.63 -8.41
C ALA A 126 -3.93 -4.63 -9.50
N LEU A 127 -3.23 -3.51 -9.58
CA LEU A 127 -3.55 -2.42 -10.53
C LEU A 127 -2.79 -2.55 -11.86
N ASP A 128 -1.81 -3.45 -11.92
CA ASP A 128 -1.01 -3.75 -13.08
C ASP A 128 -0.58 -5.24 -13.12
N GLN A 129 -0.05 -5.67 -14.25
CA GLN A 129 0.23 -7.09 -14.49
C GLN A 129 1.38 -7.65 -13.65
N LYS A 130 2.36 -6.84 -13.25
CA LYS A 130 3.50 -7.30 -12.44
C LYS A 130 3.10 -7.40 -10.98
N ALA A 131 2.28 -6.46 -10.49
CA ALA A 131 1.64 -6.58 -9.19
C ALA A 131 0.77 -7.83 -9.10
N PHE A 132 0.01 -8.14 -10.16
CA PHE A 132 -0.83 -9.34 -10.19
C PHE A 132 -0.01 -10.62 -10.17
N ALA A 133 1.02 -10.71 -11.02
CA ALA A 133 1.94 -11.85 -11.03
C ALA A 133 2.65 -12.02 -9.67
N ARG A 134 3.07 -10.92 -9.03
CA ARG A 134 3.64 -10.98 -7.68
C ARG A 134 2.62 -11.51 -6.68
N CYS A 135 1.40 -10.98 -6.70
CA CYS A 135 0.34 -11.38 -5.80
C CYS A 135 0.11 -12.89 -5.84
N GLN A 136 -0.01 -13.46 -7.04
CA GLN A 136 -0.26 -14.89 -7.24
C GLN A 136 0.83 -15.79 -6.64
N VAL A 137 2.05 -15.27 -6.45
CA VAL A 137 3.16 -16.00 -5.82
C VAL A 137 3.11 -15.92 -4.30
N ILE A 138 2.64 -14.81 -3.73
CA ILE A 138 2.73 -14.53 -2.29
C ILE A 138 1.41 -14.67 -1.53
N HIS A 139 0.28 -14.72 -2.24
CA HIS A 139 -1.04 -14.69 -1.65
C HIS A 139 -2.08 -15.45 -2.48
N THR A 140 -3.11 -15.98 -1.82
CA THR A 140 -4.13 -16.83 -2.45
C THR A 140 -5.19 -16.02 -3.20
N HIS A 141 -5.63 -14.89 -2.63
CA HIS A 141 -6.75 -14.12 -3.17
C HIS A 141 -6.24 -12.87 -3.88
N CYS A 142 -6.07 -12.98 -5.18
CA CYS A 142 -5.56 -11.93 -6.05
C CYS A 142 -6.61 -11.57 -7.10
N PHE A 143 -6.81 -10.28 -7.35
CA PHE A 143 -7.68 -9.81 -8.42
C PHE A 143 -6.97 -8.74 -9.25
N SER A 144 -6.88 -8.96 -10.55
CA SER A 144 -6.37 -8.02 -11.53
C SER A 144 -7.45 -7.02 -11.89
N LEU A 145 -7.23 -5.76 -11.51
CA LEU A 145 -8.03 -4.60 -11.88
C LEU A 145 -7.23 -3.74 -12.87
N VAL A 146 -6.69 -4.36 -13.92
CA VAL A 146 -6.02 -3.64 -15.02
C VAL A 146 -7.08 -2.90 -15.85
N SER A 147 -6.89 -1.61 -16.10
CA SER A 147 -7.74 -0.84 -17.02
C SER A 147 -7.08 -0.74 -18.38
N GLU A 148 -7.86 -0.86 -19.45
CA GLU A 148 -7.41 -0.54 -20.81
C GLU A 148 -7.00 0.94 -20.97
N GLU A 149 -7.61 1.81 -20.17
CA GLU A 149 -7.47 3.27 -20.26
C GLU A 149 -6.21 3.81 -19.56
N ALA A 150 -5.53 2.99 -18.76
CA ALA A 150 -4.35 3.42 -18.01
C ALA A 150 -3.48 2.29 -17.48
N ASP A 151 -2.19 2.41 -17.76
CA ASP A 151 -1.12 1.59 -17.20
C ASP A 151 -0.61 2.20 -15.87
N PHE A 152 -0.71 1.44 -14.78
CA PHE A 152 -0.28 1.84 -13.43
C PHE A 152 1.06 1.21 -12.98
N HIS A 153 1.88 0.73 -13.93
CA HIS A 153 3.17 0.08 -13.67
C HIS A 153 4.22 0.92 -12.91
N GLU A 154 4.13 2.25 -12.94
CA GLU A 154 5.09 3.12 -12.26
C GLU A 154 4.48 3.77 -11.01
N GLU A 155 5.34 4.17 -10.06
CA GLU A 155 4.95 4.91 -8.87
C GLU A 155 4.07 6.12 -9.22
N ALA A 156 2.87 6.17 -8.65
CA ALA A 156 1.96 7.28 -8.87
C ALA A 156 2.33 8.40 -7.90
N TYR A 157 3.23 9.30 -8.33
CA TYR A 157 3.58 10.48 -7.56
C TYR A 157 2.33 11.27 -7.16
N PHE A 158 2.31 11.72 -5.91
CA PHE A 158 1.18 12.39 -5.29
C PHE A 158 0.62 13.52 -6.16
N MET A 159 -0.71 13.56 -6.31
CA MET A 159 -1.46 14.56 -7.10
C MET A 159 -1.20 14.59 -8.61
N THR A 160 -0.44 13.64 -9.17
CA THR A 160 -0.39 13.46 -10.62
C THR A 160 -1.74 13.01 -11.19
N PRO A 161 -2.03 13.24 -12.48
CA PRO A 161 -3.24 12.71 -13.11
C PRO A 161 -3.40 11.19 -12.94
N ARG A 162 -2.28 10.44 -12.99
CA ARG A 162 -2.27 9.00 -12.74
C ARG A 162 -2.66 8.66 -11.30
N TYR A 163 -2.11 9.38 -10.31
CA TYR A 163 -2.51 9.23 -8.91
C TYR A 163 -4.00 9.50 -8.71
N LEU A 164 -4.53 10.60 -9.25
CA LEU A 164 -5.95 10.93 -9.13
C LEU A 164 -6.84 9.83 -9.72
N MET A 165 -6.49 9.35 -10.91
CA MET A 165 -7.22 8.25 -11.56
C MET A 165 -7.16 6.96 -10.73
N MET A 166 -6.01 6.63 -10.15
CA MET A 166 -5.84 5.47 -9.27
C MET A 166 -6.72 5.56 -8.02
N MET A 167 -6.76 6.72 -7.37
CA MET A 167 -7.60 6.96 -6.19
C MET A 167 -9.09 6.86 -6.53
N TRP A 168 -9.52 7.45 -7.64
CA TRP A 168 -10.93 7.36 -8.05
C TRP A 168 -11.33 5.96 -8.49
N LYS A 169 -10.43 5.22 -9.15
CA LYS A 169 -10.64 3.81 -9.50
C LYS A 169 -10.79 2.93 -8.26
N ARG A 170 -10.02 3.20 -7.19
CA ARG A 170 -10.22 2.58 -5.88
C ARG A 170 -11.64 2.82 -5.36
N ILE A 171 -12.11 4.08 -5.36
CA ILE A 171 -13.47 4.39 -4.88
C ILE A 171 -14.54 3.66 -5.70
N ASP A 172 -14.40 3.59 -7.04
CA ASP A 172 -15.35 2.88 -7.89
C ASP A 172 -15.35 1.36 -7.63
N PHE A 173 -14.17 0.78 -7.45
CA PHE A 173 -14.05 -0.63 -7.12
C PHE A 173 -14.71 -0.96 -5.77
N LEU A 174 -14.46 -0.15 -4.75
CA LEU A 174 -15.08 -0.31 -3.43
C LEU A 174 -16.60 -0.15 -3.48
N ARG A 175 -17.12 0.75 -4.34
CA ARG A 175 -18.56 0.85 -4.64
C ARG A 175 -19.10 -0.48 -5.18
N THR A 176 -18.42 -1.10 -6.14
CA THR A 176 -18.84 -2.40 -6.70
C THR A 176 -18.86 -3.49 -5.63
N VAL A 177 -17.89 -3.54 -4.72
CA VAL A 177 -17.88 -4.50 -3.61
C VAL A 177 -19.12 -4.36 -2.71
N LEU A 178 -19.53 -3.12 -2.40
CA LEU A 178 -20.77 -2.86 -1.64
C LEU A 178 -22.01 -3.28 -2.41
N GLU A 179 -22.07 -2.99 -3.71
CA GLU A 179 -23.20 -3.40 -4.56
C GLU A 179 -23.36 -4.92 -4.66
N MET A 180 -22.25 -5.67 -4.50
CA MET A 180 -22.24 -7.13 -4.43
C MET A 180 -22.63 -7.69 -3.04
N GLY A 181 -22.88 -6.82 -2.06
CA GLY A 181 -23.37 -7.21 -0.73
C GLY A 181 -22.28 -7.55 0.28
N TYR A 182 -21.02 -7.17 0.04
CA TYR A 182 -19.90 -7.43 0.95
C TYR A 182 -19.58 -6.18 1.79
N ASN A 183 -19.43 -6.37 3.11
CA ASN A 183 -18.76 -5.36 3.93
C ASN A 183 -17.27 -5.42 3.62
N PHE A 184 -16.53 -4.34 3.87
CA PHE A 184 -15.09 -4.40 3.70
C PHE A 184 -14.33 -3.59 4.73
N VAL A 185 -13.15 -4.08 5.08
CA VAL A 185 -12.05 -3.26 5.63
C VAL A 185 -11.09 -2.99 4.48
N PHE A 186 -10.88 -1.73 4.14
CA PHE A 186 -9.82 -1.35 3.22
C PHE A 186 -8.59 -0.92 4.02
N THR A 187 -7.42 -1.37 3.58
CA THR A 187 -6.12 -1.01 4.15
C THR A 187 -5.10 -0.80 3.03
N ASP A 188 -4.40 0.32 3.01
CA ASP A 188 -3.25 0.50 2.12
C ASP A 188 -2.13 -0.48 2.50
N ALA A 189 -1.32 -0.88 1.52
CA ALA A 189 -0.25 -1.85 1.72
C ALA A 189 0.89 -1.31 2.60
N ASP A 190 0.96 -0.01 2.85
CA ASP A 190 1.92 0.61 3.76
C ASP A 190 1.43 0.69 5.22
N ILE A 191 0.27 0.11 5.54
CA ILE A 191 -0.29 0.04 6.90
C ILE A 191 -0.02 -1.34 7.53
N MET A 192 0.66 -1.33 8.68
CA MET A 192 1.03 -2.55 9.41
C MET A 192 0.00 -2.91 10.48
N TRP A 193 -0.39 -4.19 10.53
CA TRP A 193 -1.40 -4.70 11.46
C TRP A 193 -0.74 -5.41 12.64
N PHE A 194 -0.66 -4.74 13.80
CA PHE A 194 -0.06 -5.32 15.01
C PHE A 194 -1.05 -5.99 15.95
N ARG A 195 -2.35 -5.70 15.82
CA ARG A 195 -3.45 -6.27 16.62
C ARG A 195 -4.72 -6.35 15.79
N ASP A 196 -5.64 -7.22 16.21
CA ASP A 196 -7.01 -7.26 15.70
C ASP A 196 -7.74 -5.90 15.87
N PRO A 197 -8.14 -5.20 14.79
CA PRO A 197 -8.85 -3.93 14.87
C PRO A 197 -10.37 -4.08 15.01
N PHE A 198 -10.94 -5.26 14.77
CA PHE A 198 -12.40 -5.46 14.78
C PHE A 198 -13.06 -5.07 16.11
N PRO A 199 -12.46 -5.33 17.29
CA PRO A 199 -13.00 -4.87 18.57
C PRO A 199 -13.12 -3.35 18.71
N GLN A 200 -12.42 -2.56 17.88
CA GLN A 200 -12.45 -1.10 17.93
C GLN A 200 -13.50 -0.49 16.99
N PHE A 201 -14.04 -1.27 16.06
CA PHE A 201 -15.05 -0.79 15.12
C PHE A 201 -16.38 -0.51 15.82
N ASP A 202 -17.02 0.60 15.44
CA ASP A 202 -18.39 0.88 15.83
C ASP A 202 -19.38 -0.09 15.15
N LEU A 203 -20.15 -0.80 15.98
CA LEU A 203 -21.15 -1.75 15.52
C LEU A 203 -22.38 -1.07 14.88
N HIS A 204 -22.59 0.23 15.12
CA HIS A 204 -23.72 1.00 14.58
C HIS A 204 -23.35 1.87 13.39
N ALA A 205 -22.07 2.17 13.20
CA ALA A 205 -21.62 2.97 12.06
C ALA A 205 -21.68 2.17 10.75
N ASP A 206 -22.18 2.80 9.68
CA ASP A 206 -22.19 2.25 8.32
C ASP A 206 -20.85 2.46 7.60
N PHE A 207 -20.15 3.55 7.93
CA PHE A 207 -18.89 3.97 7.32
C PHE A 207 -18.00 4.57 8.40
N GLN A 208 -16.79 4.05 8.53
CA GLN A 208 -15.77 4.51 9.48
C GLN A 208 -14.44 4.61 8.76
N ILE A 209 -13.72 5.71 8.97
CA ILE A 209 -12.46 6.00 8.28
C ILE A 209 -11.44 6.53 9.29
N ALA A 210 -10.18 6.14 9.11
CA ALA A 210 -9.03 6.70 9.83
C ALA A 210 -8.84 8.18 9.46
N CYS A 211 -7.99 8.91 10.20
CA CYS A 211 -7.87 10.36 10.05
C CYS A 211 -6.44 10.87 10.10
N ASP A 212 -6.13 11.78 9.19
CA ASP A 212 -4.88 12.55 9.15
C ASP A 212 -4.86 13.62 10.26
N HIS A 213 -6.04 14.13 10.63
CA HIS A 213 -6.20 15.07 11.72
C HIS A 213 -7.47 14.78 12.52
N PHE A 214 -7.31 14.58 13.83
CA PHE A 214 -8.38 14.35 14.79
C PHE A 214 -8.49 15.51 15.76
N THR A 215 -9.69 16.08 15.90
CA THR A 215 -9.96 17.26 16.74
C THR A 215 -10.33 16.91 18.18
N GLY A 216 -10.56 15.62 18.48
CA GLY A 216 -10.94 15.14 19.81
C GLY A 216 -12.34 14.52 19.89
N GLY A 217 -13.23 14.83 18.94
CA GLY A 217 -14.56 14.23 18.80
C GLY A 217 -14.67 13.36 17.55
N PHE A 218 -15.22 12.16 17.66
CA PHE A 218 -15.40 11.21 16.53
C PHE A 218 -16.56 11.59 15.59
N ASP A 219 -17.38 12.57 15.96
CA ASP A 219 -18.48 13.10 15.17
C ASP A 219 -18.16 14.49 14.61
N ASP A 220 -16.94 15.00 14.84
CA ASP A 220 -16.53 16.31 14.36
C ASP A 220 -16.29 16.29 12.84
N VAL A 221 -17.14 17.02 12.13
CA VAL A 221 -17.01 17.25 10.69
C VAL A 221 -15.70 17.94 10.31
N GLN A 222 -14.95 18.54 11.24
CA GLN A 222 -13.64 19.14 10.97
C GLN A 222 -12.51 18.12 10.90
N ASN A 223 -12.74 16.87 11.35
CA ASN A 223 -11.73 15.85 11.22
C ASN A 223 -11.35 15.58 9.76
N ARG A 224 -10.06 15.39 9.48
CA ARG A 224 -9.57 15.12 8.11
C ARG A 224 -9.41 13.61 7.92
N PRO A 225 -10.16 12.97 7.01
CA PRO A 225 -10.11 11.54 6.77
C PRO A 225 -8.81 11.15 6.08
N ASN A 226 -8.31 9.97 6.41
CA ASN A 226 -7.23 9.26 5.77
C ASN A 226 -7.81 8.07 4.98
N GLY A 227 -7.59 8.05 3.66
CA GLY A 227 -8.17 7.05 2.76
C GLY A 227 -7.54 5.66 2.90
N GLY A 228 -6.42 5.56 3.61
CA GLY A 228 -5.63 4.34 3.71
C GLY A 228 -6.22 3.30 4.67
N PHE A 229 -7.13 3.66 5.57
CA PHE A 229 -7.79 2.67 6.42
C PHE A 229 -9.25 3.01 6.68
N ASN A 230 -10.16 2.12 6.31
CA ASN A 230 -11.59 2.30 6.56
C ASN A 230 -12.35 0.97 6.68
N TYR A 231 -13.47 0.99 7.41
CA TYR A 231 -14.40 -0.13 7.54
C TYR A 231 -15.80 0.32 7.13
N VAL A 232 -16.41 -0.40 6.20
CA VAL A 232 -17.70 -0.04 5.59
C VAL A 232 -18.62 -1.23 5.54
N LYS A 233 -19.85 -1.06 6.03
CA LYS A 233 -20.91 -2.07 5.93
C LYS A 233 -21.68 -1.90 4.64
N SER A 234 -21.98 -3.01 3.97
CA SER A 234 -22.81 -3.00 2.76
C SER A 234 -24.28 -2.82 3.11
N ASN A 235 -24.83 -1.66 2.75
CA ASN A 235 -26.25 -1.40 2.79
C ASN A 235 -26.62 -0.26 1.82
N ASN A 236 -27.91 0.03 1.69
CA ASN A 236 -28.36 1.05 0.73
C ASN A 236 -27.78 2.45 1.01
N ARG A 237 -27.47 2.77 2.27
CA ARG A 237 -26.91 4.09 2.63
C ARG A 237 -25.46 4.20 2.18
N SER A 238 -24.63 3.18 2.44
CA SER A 238 -23.22 3.17 2.04
C SER A 238 -23.04 3.06 0.52
N ILE A 239 -23.87 2.27 -0.17
CA ILE A 239 -23.87 2.19 -1.63
C ILE A 239 -24.17 3.54 -2.27
N GLU A 240 -25.25 4.21 -1.84
CA GLU A 240 -25.61 5.54 -2.36
C GLU A 240 -24.59 6.61 -1.97
N PHE A 241 -23.92 6.43 -0.84
CA PHE A 241 -22.81 7.29 -0.44
C PHE A 241 -21.61 7.14 -1.38
N TYR A 242 -21.14 5.91 -1.65
CA TYR A 242 -20.01 5.67 -2.55
C TYR A 242 -20.32 6.09 -4.00
N LYS A 243 -21.55 5.93 -4.48
CA LYS A 243 -22.00 6.50 -5.76
C LYS A 243 -21.85 8.01 -5.81
N PHE A 244 -22.32 8.70 -4.76
CA PHE A 244 -22.23 10.15 -4.65
C PHE A 244 -20.79 10.65 -4.51
N TRP A 245 -19.96 9.95 -3.72
CA TRP A 245 -18.56 10.30 -3.57
C TRP A 245 -17.80 10.13 -4.89
N TYR A 246 -18.00 9.01 -5.58
CA TYR A 246 -17.38 8.77 -6.88
C TYR A 246 -17.78 9.81 -7.92
N SER A 247 -19.08 10.12 -8.05
CA SER A 247 -19.55 11.11 -9.04
C SER A 247 -19.10 12.54 -8.72
N SER A 248 -18.82 12.86 -7.45
CA SER A 248 -18.36 14.19 -7.04
C SER A 248 -17.00 14.58 -7.65
N ARG A 249 -16.22 13.63 -8.17
CA ARG A 249 -14.98 13.92 -8.90
C ARG A 249 -15.17 14.82 -10.13
N GLU A 250 -16.36 14.77 -10.75
CA GLU A 250 -16.70 15.61 -11.90
C GLU A 250 -16.94 17.07 -11.49
N THR A 251 -17.49 17.27 -10.28
CA THR A 251 -17.70 18.60 -9.68
C THR A 251 -16.40 19.20 -9.16
N TYR A 252 -15.48 18.36 -8.66
CA TYR A 252 -14.22 18.78 -8.06
C TYR A 252 -13.01 18.20 -8.83
N PRO A 253 -12.81 18.58 -10.10
CA PRO A 253 -11.70 18.07 -10.90
C PRO A 253 -10.35 18.50 -10.32
N GLY A 254 -9.35 17.62 -10.40
CA GLY A 254 -8.00 17.87 -9.89
C GLY A 254 -7.81 17.61 -8.40
N TYR A 255 -8.86 17.30 -7.66
CA TYR A 255 -8.79 16.88 -6.26
C TYR A 255 -8.83 15.35 -6.14
N HIS A 256 -8.12 14.84 -5.13
CA HIS A 256 -8.15 13.41 -4.82
C HIS A 256 -9.34 13.05 -3.94
N ASP A 257 -9.53 11.75 -3.72
CA ASP A 257 -10.69 11.19 -3.03
C ASP A 257 -10.88 11.72 -1.60
N GLN A 258 -9.83 11.85 -0.78
CA GLN A 258 -9.96 12.39 0.58
C GLN A 258 -10.30 13.89 0.60
N ASP A 259 -9.74 14.69 -0.31
CA ASP A 259 -10.10 16.10 -0.46
C ASP A 259 -11.58 16.24 -0.81
N VAL A 260 -12.05 15.47 -1.78
CA VAL A 260 -13.47 15.49 -2.15
C VAL A 260 -14.35 14.96 -1.02
N LEU A 261 -13.90 13.94 -0.28
CA LEU A 261 -14.60 13.47 0.92
C LEU A 261 -14.76 14.60 1.94
N ASN A 262 -13.71 15.39 2.15
CA ASN A 262 -13.74 16.57 3.01
C ASN A 262 -14.75 17.62 2.54
N PHE A 263 -14.89 17.83 1.23
CA PHE A 263 -15.85 18.79 0.69
C PHE A 263 -17.29 18.30 0.86
N ILE A 264 -17.51 16.99 0.75
CA ILE A 264 -18.88 16.45 0.66
C ILE A 264 -19.46 15.95 1.98
N LYS A 265 -18.65 15.70 3.01
CA LYS A 265 -19.10 15.17 4.31
C LYS A 265 -20.16 16.04 5.00
N GLY A 266 -20.13 17.36 4.77
CA GLY A 266 -21.12 18.30 5.29
C GLY A 266 -22.53 18.12 4.71
N PHE A 267 -22.68 17.50 3.53
CA PHE A 267 -23.99 17.34 2.88
C PHE A 267 -24.80 16.15 3.40
N LYS A 268 -24.17 15.17 4.08
CA LYS A 268 -24.88 13.99 4.64
C LYS A 268 -24.37 13.59 6.04
N PRO A 269 -24.57 14.39 7.10
CA PRO A 269 -23.96 14.15 8.41
C PRO A 269 -24.30 12.78 9.03
N SER A 270 -25.50 12.24 8.79
CA SER A 270 -25.97 10.99 9.42
C SER A 270 -25.25 9.72 8.94
N LEU A 271 -24.45 9.82 7.87
CA LEU A 271 -23.68 8.73 7.28
C LEU A 271 -22.23 8.66 7.81
N TYR A 272 -21.81 9.63 8.61
CA TYR A 272 -20.42 9.82 8.99
C TYR A 272 -20.21 9.66 10.49
N ASP A 273 -19.58 8.55 10.88
CA ASP A 273 -18.81 8.48 12.12
C ASP A 273 -17.32 8.55 11.73
N ALA A 274 -16.87 9.77 11.44
CA ALA A 274 -15.53 10.01 10.95
C ALA A 274 -14.52 10.03 12.12
N CYS A 275 -13.49 9.18 12.07
CA CYS A 275 -12.38 9.15 13.02
C CYS A 275 -12.63 8.46 14.36
N LYS A 276 -13.25 7.28 14.34
CA LYS A 276 -13.15 6.36 15.49
C LYS A 276 -11.91 5.46 15.43
N LEU A 277 -11.31 5.32 14.25
CA LEU A 277 -10.18 4.43 14.02
C LEU A 277 -8.85 5.16 14.12
N LEU A 278 -7.95 4.57 14.92
CA LEU A 278 -6.57 4.99 15.22
C LEU A 278 -6.34 5.92 16.42
N LEU A 279 -7.13 5.78 17.48
CA LEU A 279 -6.57 6.02 18.81
C LEU A 279 -6.14 4.68 19.40
N GLY A 280 -4.86 4.34 19.22
CA GLY A 280 -4.20 3.41 20.11
C GLY A 280 -4.22 4.02 21.51
N TYR A 281 -5.26 3.72 22.28
CA TYR A 281 -5.22 3.91 23.73
C TYR A 281 -4.20 2.91 24.26
N GLY A 282 -2.98 3.40 24.46
CA GLY A 282 -2.05 2.84 25.44
C GLY A 282 -2.51 3.12 26.86
#